data_AF-G4FPB7-F1
#
_entry.id   AF-G4FPB7-F1
#
_cell.length_a   1.000
_cell.length_b   1.000
_cell.length_c   1.000
_cell.angle_alpha   90.00
_cell.angle_beta   90.00
_cell.angle_gamma   90.00
#
_symmetry.space_group_name_H-M   'P 1'
#
loop_
_entity.id
_entity.type
_entity.pdbx_description
1 polymer ?
#
loop_
_entity_poly.entity_id
_entity_poly.type
_entity_poly.pdbx_seq_one_letter_code
_entity_poly.pdbx_strand_id
1 'polypeptide(L)' 'MREQHEQKINYLIAKRQEIEDASGFRIDPDLKLAYAWISDEIKHLKQNIFEQDYLKYEQRLNDVLNIGRNSK' A
#
# COMPACT_ATOMS: atom_id res chain seq x y z
N MET A 1 -10.44 3.53 6.25
CA MET A 1 -9.05 3.02 6.28
C MET A 1 -8.62 2.47 4.93
N ARG A 2 -9.09 1.29 4.46
CA ARG A 2 -8.67 0.74 3.15
C ARG A 2 -8.90 1.70 1.97
N GLU A 3 -10.14 2.18 1.80
CA GLU A 3 -10.50 3.09 0.72
C GLU A 3 -9.68 4.39 0.75
N GLN A 4 -9.38 4.92 1.95
CA GLN A 4 -8.52 6.08 2.13
C GLN A 4 -7.06 5.79 1.73
N HIS A 5 -6.53 4.60 2.05
CA HIS A 5 -5.19 4.19 1.61
C HIS A 5 -5.15 4.02 0.08
N GLU A 6 -6.18 3.43 -0.53
CA GLU A 6 -6.28 3.26 -1.99
C GLU A 6 -6.36 4.62 -2.72
N GLN A 7 -7.16 5.56 -2.21
CA GLN A 7 -7.22 6.93 -2.71
C GLN A 7 -5.86 7.64 -2.60
N LYS A 8 -5.17 7.50 -1.47
CA LYS A 8 -3.84 8.09 -1.26
C LYS A 8 -2.78 7.46 -2.18
N ILE A 9 -2.82 6.14 -2.40
CA ILE A 9 -1.95 5.46 -3.37
C ILE A 9 -2.16 6.03 -4.77
N ASN A 10 -3.41 6.16 -5.23
CA ASN A 10 -3.71 6.70 -6.56
C ASN A 10 -3.21 8.13 -6.73
N TYR A 11 -3.41 8.97 -5.72
CA TYR A 11 -2.87 10.34 -5.69
C TYR A 11 -1.34 10.36 -5.79
N LEU A 12 -0.65 9.51 -5.01
CA LEU A 12 0.81 9.44 -5.01
C LEU A 12 1.37 8.91 -6.33
N ILE A 13 0.69 7.95 -6.97
CA ILE A 13 1.06 7.46 -8.31
C ILE A 13 0.95 8.60 -9.33
N ALA A 14 -0.15 9.37 -9.30
CA ALA A 14 -0.31 10.52 -10.19
C ALA A 14 0.80 11.57 -9.98
N LYS A 15 1.15 11.88 -8.72
CA LYS A 15 2.25 12.79 -8.40
C LYS A 15 3.61 12.28 -8.85
N ARG A 16 3.85 10.96 -8.78
CA ARG A 16 5.07 10.37 -9.32
C ARG A 16 5.17 10.55 -10.83
N GLN A 17 4.06 10.34 -11.54
CA GLN A 17 4.01 10.54 -12.99
C GLN A 17 4.26 12.01 -13.37
N GLU A 18 3.67 12.96 -12.64
CA GLU A 18 3.93 14.39 -12.87
C GLU A 18 5.43 14.74 -12.76
N ILE A 19 6.14 14.13 -11.80
CA ILE A 19 7.60 14.29 -11.62
C ILE A 19 8.37 13.65 -12.79
N GLU A 20 7.99 12.44 -13.21
CA GLU A 20 8.61 11.75 -14.36
C GLU A 20 8.44 12.56 -15.65
N ASP A 21 7.25 13.09 -15.89
CA ASP A 21 6.92 13.88 -17.08
C ASP A 21 7.67 15.23 -17.08
N ALA A 22 7.68 15.93 -15.94
CA ALA A 22 8.37 17.23 -15.80
C ALA A 22 9.90 17.11 -15.94
N SER A 23 10.46 15.97 -15.58
CA SER A 23 11.90 15.70 -15.63
C SER A 23 12.35 15.06 -16.96
N GLY A 24 11.41 14.81 -17.89
CA GLY A 24 11.71 14.12 -19.15
C GLY A 24 12.31 12.74 -18.92
N PHE A 25 11.86 12.03 -17.88
CA PHE A 25 12.37 10.74 -17.40
C PHE A 25 13.85 10.74 -16.95
N ARG A 26 14.52 11.90 -16.91
CA ARG A 26 15.84 12.05 -16.30
C ARG A 26 15.63 12.49 -14.87
N ILE A 27 15.77 11.56 -13.92
CA ILE A 27 15.59 11.88 -12.50
C ILE A 27 16.59 12.97 -12.11
N ASP A 28 16.10 14.20 -12.06
CA ASP A 28 16.83 15.35 -11.55
C ASP A 28 17.29 14.99 -10.11
N PRO A 29 18.57 15.22 -9.75
CA PRO A 29 19.05 15.02 -8.39
C PRO A 29 18.13 15.63 -7.32
N ASP A 30 17.51 16.77 -7.62
CA ASP A 30 16.60 17.48 -6.71
C ASP A 30 15.24 16.78 -6.58
N LEU A 31 14.78 16.09 -7.63
CA LEU A 31 13.52 15.35 -7.65
C LEU A 31 13.68 13.90 -7.15
N LYS A 32 14.90 13.39 -7.06
CA LYS A 32 15.20 12.02 -6.61
C LYS A 32 14.67 11.73 -5.21
N LEU A 33 14.78 12.68 -4.29
CA LEU A 33 14.31 12.53 -2.91
C LEU A 33 12.78 12.46 -2.86
N ALA A 34 12.09 13.33 -3.60
CA ALA A 34 10.62 13.31 -3.67
C ALA A 34 10.13 12.01 -4.31
N TYR A 35 10.75 11.56 -5.39
CA TYR A 35 10.43 10.30 -6.05
C TYR A 35 10.61 9.09 -5.13
N ALA A 36 11.73 9.03 -4.39
CA ALA A 36 12.01 7.98 -3.43
C ALA A 36 10.96 7.96 -2.30
N TRP A 37 10.67 9.13 -1.73
CA TRP A 37 9.67 9.26 -0.67
C TRP A 37 8.27 8.81 -1.14
N ILE A 38 7.83 9.25 -2.33
CA ILE A 38 6.54 8.83 -2.91
C ILE A 38 6.51 7.30 -3.09
N SER A 39 7.60 6.72 -3.58
CA SER A 39 7.70 5.27 -3.81
C SER A 39 7.62 4.47 -2.50
N ASP A 40 8.32 4.92 -1.46
CA ASP A 40 8.32 4.29 -0.15
C ASP A 40 6.95 4.41 0.54
N GLU A 41 6.29 5.56 0.43
CA GLU A 41 4.95 5.77 1.00
C GLU A 41 3.91 4.87 0.29
N ILE A 42 3.97 4.73 -1.03
CA ILE A 42 3.11 3.78 -1.77
C ILE A 42 3.33 2.36 -1.27
N LYS A 43 4.59 1.94 -1.08
CA LYS A 43 4.93 0.61 -0.57
C LYS A 43 4.33 0.38 0.82
N HIS A 44 4.50 1.33 1.74
CA HIS A 44 3.96 1.25 3.08
C HIS A 44 2.42 1.15 3.10
N LEU A 45 1.73 1.96 2.30
CA LEU A 45 0.27 1.90 2.20
C LEU A 45 -0.23 0.55 1.65
N LYS A 46 0.45 0.00 0.64
CA LYS A 46 0.13 -1.33 0.10
C LYS A 46 0.35 -2.44 1.12
N GLN A 47 1.43 -2.36 1.90
CA GLN A 47 1.72 -3.30 2.99
C GLN A 47 0.59 -3.28 4.04
N ASN A 48 0.15 -2.08 4.44
CA ASN A 48 -0.96 -1.93 5.40
C ASN A 48 -2.28 -2.50 4.88
N ILE A 49 -2.57 -2.38 3.58
CA ILE A 49 -3.76 -3.00 2.98
C ILE A 49 -3.62 -4.53 3.00
N PHE A 50 -2.47 -5.05 2.61
CA PHE A 50 -2.20 -6.48 2.61
C PHE A 50 -2.36 -7.09 4.01
N GLU A 51 -1.80 -6.47 5.05
CA GLU A 51 -1.92 -6.95 6.43
C GLU A 51 -3.38 -6.99 6.90
N GLN A 52 -4.18 -5.97 6.56
CA GLN A 52 -5.61 -5.98 6.86
C GLN A 52 -6.36 -7.12 6.16
N ASP A 53 -6.01 -7.41 4.91
CA ASP A 53 -6.61 -8.50 4.15
C ASP A 53 -6.18 -9.87 4.66
N TYR A 54 -4.90 -10.00 5.02
CA TYR A 54 -4.34 -11.20 5.62
C TYR A 54 -5.04 -11.53 6.94
N LEU A 55 -5.21 -10.57 7.84
CA LEU A 55 -5.92 -10.78 9.11
C LEU A 55 -7.38 -11.22 8.90
N LYS A 56 -8.08 -10.64 7.92
CA LYS A 56 -9.45 -11.06 7.58
C LYS A 56 -9.48 -12.48 7.01
N TYR A 57 -8.51 -12.83 6.18
CA TYR A 57 -8.35 -14.17 5.65
C TYR A 57 -8.09 -15.19 6.77
N GLU A 58 -7.15 -14.88 7.67
CA GLU A 58 -6.81 -15.73 8.82
C GLU A 58 -8.01 -15.94 9.75
N GLN A 59 -8.78 -14.89 10.04
CA GLN A 59 -10.02 -15.01 10.82
C GLN A 59 -11.02 -15.95 10.15
N ARG A 60 -11.26 -15.79 8.85
CA ARG A 60 -12.17 -16.66 8.09
C ARG A 60 -11.69 -18.11 8.06
N LEU A 61 -10.39 -18.32 7.88
CA LEU A 61 -9.79 -19.64 7.87
C LEU A 61 -10.00 -20.34 9.22
N ASN A 62 -9.76 -19.63 10.33
CA ASN A 62 -9.98 -20.16 11.67
C ASN A 62 -11.46 -20.50 11.93
N ASP A 63 -12.38 -19.65 11.46
CA ASP A 63 -13.83 -19.90 11.54
C ASP A 63 -14.24 -21.17 10.77
N VAL A 64 -13.73 -21.36 9.54
CA VAL A 64 -14.03 -22.53 8.71
C VAL A 64 -13.44 -23.80 9.29
N LEU A 65 -12.21 -23.73 9.81
CA LEU A 65 -11.52 -24.87 10.39
C LEU A 65 -11.95 -25.17 11.83
N ASN A 66 -12.85 -24.37 12.43
CA ASN A 66 -13.25 -24.44 13.85
C ASN A 66 -12.06 -24.45 14.82
N ILE A 67 -10.93 -23.86 14.42
CA ILE A 67 -9.74 -23.75 15.26
C ILE A 67 -10.09 -22.77 16.39
N GLY A 68 -10.16 -23.29 17.62
CA GLY A 68 -10.56 -22.53 18.82
C GLY A 68 -11.99 -22.78 19.33
N ARG A 69 -12.81 -23.60 18.65
CA ARG A 69 -14.17 -23.97 19.14
C ARG A 69 -14.26 -25.30 19.89
N ASN A 70 -13.23 -26.16 19.85
CA ASN A 70 -13.18 -27.42 20.59
C ASN A 70 -12.62 -27.25 22.02
N SER A 71 -13.33 -26.50 22.85
CA SER A 71 -13.16 -26.55 24.31
C SER A 71 -14.49 -26.29 24.99
N LYS A 72 -15.40 -27.27 24.90
CA LYS A 72 -16.45 -27.53 25.88
C LYS A 72 -16.72 -29.03 25.94
#